data_AF-A0A0R3MCF6-F1
#
_entry.id   AF-A0A0R3MCF6-F1
#
_cell.length_a   1.000
_cell.length_b   1.000
_cell.length_c   1.000
_cell.angle_alpha   90.00
_cell.angle_beta   90.00
_cell.angle_gamma   90.00
#
_symmetry.space_group_name_H-M   'P 1'
#
loop_
_entity.id
_entity.type
_entity.pdbx_description
1 polymer ?
#
loop_
_entity_poly.entity_id
_entity_poly.type
_entity_poly.pdbx_seq_one_letter_code
_entity_poly.pdbx_strand_id
1 'polypeptide(L)'
;MTAAPLFPGFDGLMTLSRREGVDIRPTLLRVLTDLYVQASAHSADEERQFVELTSRLIDQVDDATRAAVRARLAIYPATPAAIMVKLGLRRSQPSEALPVAAAIAAAPADAPMVKPLSDAQLRMAASLSMRPNDAAEITDMFFTAGPSERAQILHNLYDTPLKAAPRISAARAARALHILEMAAFAEDVENFTLELGDALILPSRIAAQVVNDPGGEPLACAARALDMPSAAFQRVLLFLNPEFGSSVHNVYRLSRLYDRLSERSALVMLAAWRGSTMAVSRAKYRAALYDDERHRARMPNSQTRPAVQPGTAPAIRTGTDGSKR
;
A
#
# COMPACT_ATOMS: atom_id res chain seq x y z
N MET A 1 15.60 32.14 30.50
CA MET A 1 15.16 30.88 29.86
C MET A 1 15.03 31.15 28.38
N THR A 2 16.00 30.69 27.60
CA THR A 2 16.14 31.02 26.17
C THR A 2 15.18 30.12 25.38
N ALA A 3 14.23 30.71 24.67
CA ALA A 3 13.30 29.98 23.82
C ALA A 3 14.09 29.21 22.75
N ALA A 4 13.86 27.90 22.65
CA ALA A 4 14.43 27.09 21.57
C ALA A 4 13.92 27.62 20.22
N PRO A 5 14.75 27.68 19.17
CA PRO A 5 14.28 28.05 17.86
C PRO A 5 13.28 26.99 17.37
N LEU A 6 12.03 27.41 17.15
CA LEU A 6 10.88 26.55 16.81
C LEU A 6 10.99 25.85 15.44
N PHE A 7 12.03 26.13 14.66
CA PHE A 7 12.16 25.65 13.29
C PHE A 7 13.55 25.05 12.98
N PRO A 8 13.96 23.95 13.64
CA PRO A 8 15.18 23.23 13.26
C PRO A 8 14.97 22.56 11.89
N GLY A 9 15.73 22.97 10.87
CA GLY A 9 15.76 22.30 9.55
C GLY A 9 15.59 23.20 8.31
N PHE A 10 15.31 24.50 8.47
CA PHE A 10 15.13 25.41 7.33
C PHE A 10 16.45 25.72 6.59
N ASP A 11 17.59 25.71 7.28
CA ASP A 11 18.90 25.97 6.68
C ASP A 11 19.28 24.93 5.61
N GLY A 12 18.84 23.67 5.76
CA GLY A 12 19.06 22.61 4.78
C GLY A 12 18.32 22.84 3.46
N LEU A 13 17.10 23.38 3.51
CA LEU A 13 16.32 23.69 2.31
C LEU A 13 16.83 24.96 1.61
N MET A 14 17.24 25.97 2.38
CA MET A 14 17.86 27.18 1.82
C MET A 14 19.20 26.91 1.14
N THR A 15 19.98 25.96 1.65
CA THR A 15 21.25 25.54 1.03
C THR A 15 21.05 24.73 -0.26
N LEU A 16 19.97 23.94 -0.36
CA LEU A 16 19.59 23.23 -1.59
C LEU A 16 19.15 24.20 -2.71
N SER A 17 18.36 25.22 -2.37
CA SER A 17 17.91 26.24 -3.34
C SER A 17 19.05 26.97 -4.03
N ARG A 18 20.14 27.28 -3.31
CA ARG A 18 21.29 27.99 -3.88
C ARG A 18 22.17 27.11 -4.77
N ARG A 19 22.13 25.78 -4.60
CA ARG A 19 23.02 24.84 -5.31
C ARG A 19 22.41 24.26 -6.59
N GLU A 20 21.10 24.01 -6.64
CA GLU A 20 20.48 23.27 -7.74
C GLU A 20 19.47 24.07 -8.58
N GLY A 21 19.20 25.34 -8.24
CA GLY A 21 18.25 26.17 -9.00
C GLY A 21 16.80 25.70 -8.92
N VAL A 22 16.50 24.74 -8.04
CA VAL A 22 15.15 24.20 -7.79
C VAL A 22 14.35 25.23 -6.99
N ASP A 23 13.15 25.56 -7.47
CA ASP A 23 12.23 26.42 -6.74
C ASP A 23 11.70 25.67 -5.50
N ILE A 24 12.25 26.03 -4.34
CA ILE A 24 11.87 25.44 -3.06
C ILE A 24 10.62 26.09 -2.44
N ARG A 25 10.14 27.21 -2.99
CA ARG A 25 9.00 27.96 -2.42
C ARG A 25 7.74 27.10 -2.31
N PRO A 26 7.39 26.26 -3.31
CA PRO A 26 6.26 25.34 -3.18
C PRO A 26 6.40 24.35 -2.04
N THR A 27 7.60 23.78 -1.88
CA THR A 27 7.91 22.83 -0.81
C THR A 27 7.87 23.52 0.55
N LEU A 28 8.44 24.72 0.65
CA LEU A 28 8.49 25.51 1.87
C LEU A 28 7.09 25.87 2.37
N LEU A 29 6.22 26.32 1.47
CA LEU A 29 4.84 26.66 1.81
C LEU A 29 4.07 25.44 2.33
N ARG A 30 4.25 24.28 1.69
CA ARG A 30 3.60 23.03 2.13
C ARG A 30 4.09 22.59 3.51
N VAL A 31 5.40 22.63 3.76
CA VAL A 31 5.99 22.26 5.06
C VAL A 31 5.54 23.22 6.17
N LEU A 32 5.59 24.53 5.93
CA LEU A 32 5.10 25.53 6.89
C LEU A 32 3.62 25.32 7.24
N THR A 33 2.80 25.04 6.23
CA THR A 33 1.37 24.76 6.43
C THR A 33 1.15 23.49 7.23
N ASP A 34 1.90 22.42 6.95
CA ASP A 34 1.74 21.16 7.67
C ASP A 34 2.18 21.27 9.13
N LEU A 35 3.31 21.94 9.40
CA LEU A 35 3.78 22.21 10.76
C LEU A 35 2.77 23.05 11.55
N TYR A 36 2.14 24.05 10.93
CA TYR A 36 1.12 24.86 11.58
C TYR A 36 -0.12 24.01 11.94
N VAL A 37 -0.59 23.14 11.05
CA VAL A 37 -1.81 22.33 11.30
C VAL A 37 -1.58 21.20 12.32
N GLN A 38 -0.33 20.83 12.62
CA GLN A 38 -0.01 19.77 13.59
C GLN A 38 -0.33 20.14 15.05
N ALA A 39 -0.27 21.41 15.42
CA ALA A 39 -0.70 21.88 16.74
C ALA A 39 -2.15 22.35 16.69
N SER A 40 -2.94 22.10 17.73
CA SER A 40 -4.35 22.50 17.79
C SER A 40 -4.59 23.91 18.34
N ALA A 41 -3.54 24.54 18.89
CA ALA A 41 -3.55 25.90 19.42
C ALA A 41 -2.20 26.56 19.15
N HIS A 42 -2.21 27.86 18.89
CA HIS A 42 -1.03 28.67 18.61
C HIS A 42 -0.98 29.90 19.49
N SER A 43 0.22 30.33 19.86
CA SER A 43 0.43 31.65 20.43
C SER A 43 0.19 32.74 19.37
N ALA A 44 -0.11 33.96 19.84
CA ALA A 44 -0.32 35.10 18.94
C ALA A 44 0.91 35.42 18.07
N ASP A 45 2.12 35.15 18.57
CA ASP A 45 3.36 35.41 17.83
C ASP A 45 3.62 34.35 16.75
N GLU A 46 3.33 33.08 17.03
CA GLU A 46 3.38 32.00 16.03
C GLU A 46 2.36 32.23 14.91
N GLU A 47 1.14 32.65 15.25
CA GLU A 47 0.14 32.99 14.24
C GLU A 47 0.61 34.14 13.34
N ARG A 48 1.15 35.22 13.92
CA ARG A 48 1.69 36.35 13.16
C ARG A 48 2.83 35.93 12.23
N GLN A 49 3.77 35.14 12.73
CA GLN A 49 4.91 34.67 11.95
C GLN A 49 4.45 33.76 10.80
N PHE A 50 3.52 32.84 11.05
CA PHE A 50 2.94 31.98 10.03
C PHE A 50 2.22 32.80 8.95
N VAL A 51 1.41 33.79 9.35
CA VAL A 51 0.70 34.67 8.42
C VAL A 51 1.68 35.44 7.54
N GLU A 52 2.75 36.00 8.10
CA GLU A 52 3.74 36.78 7.37
C GLU A 52 4.45 35.94 6.30
N LEU A 53 4.98 34.78 6.69
CA LEU A 53 5.76 33.91 5.80
C LEU A 53 4.86 33.29 4.71
N THR A 54 3.73 32.74 5.11
CA THR A 54 2.79 32.06 4.20
C THR A 54 2.19 33.05 3.21
N SER A 55 1.88 34.28 3.63
CA SER A 55 1.36 35.31 2.73
C SER A 55 2.35 35.62 1.60
N ARG A 56 3.65 35.76 1.89
CA ARG A 56 4.65 36.06 0.85
C ARG A 56 4.85 34.90 -0.12
N LEU A 57 4.71 33.66 0.36
CA LEU A 57 4.90 32.45 -0.44
C LEU A 57 3.70 32.14 -1.33
N ILE A 58 2.46 32.37 -0.86
CA ILE A 58 1.24 32.11 -1.64
C ILE A 58 1.26 32.85 -2.99
N ASP A 59 1.77 34.09 -3.02
CA ASP A 59 1.81 34.91 -4.24
C ASP A 59 2.87 34.42 -5.25
N GLN A 60 3.80 33.58 -4.81
CA GLN A 60 4.98 33.18 -5.59
C GLN A 60 4.95 31.72 -6.06
N VAL A 61 3.93 30.95 -5.65
CA VAL A 61 3.79 29.54 -6.01
C VAL A 61 2.69 29.35 -7.06
N ASP A 62 2.77 28.23 -7.77
CA ASP A 62 1.79 27.80 -8.77
C ASP A 62 0.41 27.44 -8.17
N ASP A 63 -0.62 27.43 -9.02
CA ASP A 63 -2.00 27.18 -8.60
C ASP A 63 -2.20 25.79 -7.96
N ALA A 64 -1.47 24.76 -8.42
CA ALA A 64 -1.59 23.42 -7.86
C ALA A 64 -1.08 23.37 -6.41
N THR A 65 0.01 24.09 -6.11
CA THR A 65 0.49 24.26 -4.74
C THR A 65 -0.50 25.04 -3.88
N ARG A 66 -1.09 26.12 -4.40
CA ARG A 66 -2.12 26.88 -3.66
C ARG A 66 -3.35 26.02 -3.35
N ALA A 67 -3.79 25.19 -4.29
CA ALA A 67 -4.92 24.28 -4.10
C ALA A 67 -4.66 23.26 -2.98
N ALA A 68 -3.45 22.68 -2.92
CA ALA A 68 -3.07 21.74 -1.85
C ALA A 68 -3.08 22.40 -0.47
N VAL A 69 -2.51 23.60 -0.35
CA VAL A 69 -2.49 24.38 0.89
C VAL A 69 -3.91 24.79 1.31
N ARG A 70 -4.73 25.22 0.34
CA ARG A 70 -6.14 25.55 0.54
C ARG A 70 -6.93 24.36 1.09
N ALA A 71 -6.77 23.17 0.51
CA ALA A 71 -7.45 21.97 0.98
C ALA A 71 -7.10 21.62 2.43
N ARG A 72 -5.83 21.79 2.81
CA ARG A 72 -5.35 21.53 4.17
C ARG A 72 -5.92 22.52 5.18
N LEU A 73 -5.88 23.81 4.86
CA LEU A 73 -6.36 24.88 5.74
C LEU A 73 -7.90 25.00 5.80
N ALA A 74 -8.63 24.52 4.79
CA ALA A 74 -10.09 24.54 4.80
C ALA A 74 -10.71 23.70 5.95
N ILE A 75 -9.99 22.67 6.39
CA ILE A 75 -10.45 21.71 7.41
C ILE A 75 -9.91 22.12 8.80
N TYR A 76 -8.88 22.95 8.86
CA TYR A 76 -8.26 23.35 10.13
C TYR A 76 -9.01 24.52 10.79
N PRO A 77 -9.55 24.34 12.01
CA PRO A 77 -10.44 25.32 12.63
C PRO A 77 -9.74 26.63 13.04
N ALA A 78 -8.44 26.60 13.36
CA ALA A 78 -7.68 27.78 13.76
C ALA A 78 -6.91 28.42 12.59
N THR A 79 -7.47 28.38 11.37
CA THR A 79 -6.84 29.02 10.20
C THR A 79 -6.92 30.56 10.31
N PRO A 80 -5.78 31.28 10.20
CA PRO A 80 -5.76 32.74 10.35
C PRO A 80 -6.54 33.46 9.26
N ALA A 81 -7.31 34.48 9.65
CA ALA A 81 -8.24 35.19 8.78
C ALA A 81 -7.59 35.76 7.51
N ALA A 82 -6.37 36.28 7.63
CA ALA A 82 -5.62 36.85 6.51
C ALA A 82 -5.32 35.80 5.42
N ILE A 83 -4.94 34.58 5.82
CA ILE A 83 -4.68 33.47 4.90
C ILE A 83 -5.99 32.95 4.31
N MET A 84 -7.08 32.92 5.09
CA MET A 84 -8.40 32.55 4.57
C MET A 84 -8.85 33.47 3.44
N VAL A 85 -8.74 34.78 3.61
CA VAL A 85 -9.07 35.76 2.57
C VAL A 85 -8.20 35.54 1.34
N LYS A 86 -6.88 35.39 1.55
CA LYS A 86 -5.91 35.27 0.47
C LYS A 86 -6.07 33.98 -0.34
N LEU A 87 -6.48 32.89 0.30
CA LEU A 87 -6.78 31.62 -0.37
C LEU A 87 -8.25 31.49 -0.77
N GLY A 88 -9.11 32.48 -0.51
CA GLY A 88 -10.55 32.45 -0.82
C GLY A 88 -11.36 31.40 -0.04
N LEU A 89 -10.93 31.06 1.17
CA LEU A 89 -11.59 30.11 2.07
C LEU A 89 -12.78 30.77 2.79
N ARG A 90 -13.88 30.04 2.92
CA ARG A 90 -15.00 30.45 3.80
C ARG A 90 -14.74 29.95 5.21
N ARG A 91 -15.03 30.76 6.22
CA ARG A 91 -15.03 30.31 7.62
C ARG A 91 -16.10 29.25 7.78
N SER A 92 -15.69 28.04 8.16
CA SER A 92 -16.57 27.03 8.73
C SER A 92 -17.09 27.62 10.04
N GLN A 93 -18.25 28.29 10.00
CA GLN A 93 -18.85 28.83 11.21
C GLN A 93 -19.31 27.65 12.08
N PRO A 94 -18.91 27.57 13.37
CA PRO A 94 -19.45 26.57 14.29
C PRO A 94 -20.95 26.73 14.57
N SER A 95 -21.56 27.83 14.08
CA SER A 95 -22.90 28.27 14.45
C SER A 95 -23.97 28.08 13.37
N GLU A 96 -23.62 27.55 12.19
CA GLU A 96 -24.64 27.10 11.25
C GLU A 96 -24.98 25.65 11.60
N ALA A 97 -25.79 25.50 12.65
CA ALA A 97 -26.49 24.26 12.92
C ALA A 97 -27.32 23.94 11.68
N LEU A 98 -26.81 23.04 10.83
CA LEU A 98 -27.60 22.37 9.82
C LEU A 98 -28.86 21.86 10.53
N PRO A 99 -30.07 22.12 10.01
CA PRO A 99 -31.29 21.64 10.64
C PRO A 99 -31.18 20.12 10.71
N VAL A 100 -31.00 19.61 11.92
CA VAL A 100 -31.05 18.18 12.20
C VAL A 100 -32.43 17.74 11.76
N ALA A 101 -32.48 16.87 10.75
CA ALA A 101 -33.74 16.32 10.26
C ALA A 101 -34.53 15.77 11.46
N ALA A 102 -35.81 16.13 11.54
CA ALA A 102 -36.69 15.68 12.61
C ALA A 102 -36.59 14.15 12.74
N ALA A 103 -36.51 13.66 13.98
CA ALA A 103 -36.47 12.24 14.26
C ALA A 103 -37.68 11.57 13.60
N ILE A 104 -37.40 10.71 12.62
CA ILE A 104 -38.42 9.85 12.01
C ILE A 104 -38.94 8.99 13.16
N ALA A 105 -40.23 9.11 13.48
CA ALA A 105 -40.88 8.24 14.44
C ALA A 105 -40.60 6.80 14.04
N ALA A 106 -39.91 6.06 14.90
CA ALA A 106 -39.62 4.66 14.68
C ALA A 106 -40.96 3.93 14.54
N ALA A 107 -41.29 3.54 13.30
CA ALA A 107 -42.25 2.48 13.07
C ALA A 107 -41.78 1.25 13.87
N PRO A 108 -42.70 0.44 14.41
CA PRO A 108 -42.33 -0.75 15.15
C PRO A 108 -41.36 -1.57 14.30
N ALA A 109 -40.22 -1.92 14.91
CA ALA A 109 -39.16 -2.65 14.26
C ALA A 109 -39.67 -4.03 13.84
N ASP A 110 -40.12 -4.14 12.59
CA ASP A 110 -40.06 -5.42 11.91
C ASP A 110 -38.57 -5.78 11.80
N ALA A 111 -38.21 -6.88 12.45
CA ALA A 111 -36.89 -7.46 12.37
C ALA A 111 -36.44 -7.47 10.90
N PRO A 112 -35.23 -7.01 10.56
CA PRO A 112 -34.81 -6.99 9.17
C PRO A 112 -34.77 -8.42 8.68
N MET A 113 -35.76 -8.80 7.85
CA MET A 113 -35.65 -9.97 7.01
C MET A 113 -34.43 -9.72 6.13
N VAL A 114 -33.34 -10.43 6.43
CA VAL A 114 -32.16 -10.50 5.59
C VAL A 114 -32.63 -11.04 4.24
N LYS A 115 -32.93 -10.14 3.31
CA LYS A 115 -33.23 -10.52 1.95
C LYS A 115 -31.96 -11.17 1.41
N PRO A 116 -31.98 -12.45 0.99
CA PRO A 116 -30.80 -13.06 0.41
C PRO A 116 -30.36 -12.22 -0.79
N LEU A 117 -29.06 -11.91 -0.84
CA LEU A 117 -28.45 -11.16 -1.94
C LEU A 117 -28.89 -11.81 -3.26
N SER A 118 -29.32 -10.98 -4.23
CA SER A 118 -29.73 -11.51 -5.52
C SER A 118 -28.56 -12.20 -6.22
N ASP A 119 -28.82 -13.18 -7.08
CA ASP A 119 -27.76 -13.89 -7.81
C ASP A 119 -26.86 -12.94 -8.62
N ALA A 120 -27.38 -11.80 -9.07
CA ALA A 120 -26.59 -10.76 -9.73
C ALA A 120 -25.61 -10.07 -8.77
N GLN A 121 -26.06 -9.75 -7.54
CA GLN A 121 -25.20 -9.17 -6.50
C GLN A 121 -24.16 -10.18 -5.99
N LEU A 122 -24.52 -11.46 -5.89
CA LEU A 122 -23.59 -12.54 -5.56
C LEU A 122 -22.54 -12.73 -6.68
N ARG A 123 -22.93 -12.63 -7.95
CA ARG A 123 -21.99 -12.67 -9.09
C ARG A 123 -21.06 -11.47 -9.14
N MET A 124 -21.57 -10.25 -8.88
CA MET A 124 -20.74 -9.05 -8.80
C MET A 124 -19.79 -9.08 -7.58
N ALA A 125 -20.25 -9.54 -6.43
CA ALA A 125 -19.42 -9.74 -5.24
C ALA A 125 -18.36 -10.84 -5.46
N ALA A 126 -18.70 -11.90 -6.21
CA ALA A 126 -17.76 -12.95 -6.60
C ALA A 126 -16.73 -12.46 -7.64
N SER A 127 -17.07 -11.49 -8.50
CA SER A 127 -16.11 -10.84 -9.40
C SER A 127 -15.17 -9.86 -8.70
N LEU A 128 -15.58 -9.29 -7.56
CA LEU A 128 -14.75 -8.41 -6.72
C LEU A 128 -13.99 -9.19 -5.63
N SER A 129 -14.39 -10.44 -5.36
CA SER A 129 -13.70 -11.34 -4.46
C SER A 129 -12.43 -11.85 -5.13
N MET A 130 -11.30 -11.71 -4.45
CA MET A 130 -10.01 -12.15 -4.97
C MET A 130 -10.02 -13.64 -5.28
N ARG A 131 -9.76 -14.01 -6.54
CA ARG A 131 -9.65 -15.41 -6.93
C ARG A 131 -8.30 -15.96 -6.46
N PRO A 132 -8.18 -17.26 -6.15
CA PRO A 132 -6.92 -17.83 -5.71
C PRO A 132 -5.75 -17.64 -6.70
N ASN A 133 -6.02 -17.67 -8.01
CA ASN A 133 -4.97 -17.45 -9.02
C ASN A 133 -4.49 -16.00 -9.01
N ASP A 134 -5.41 -15.03 -9.02
CA ASP A 134 -5.09 -13.60 -8.91
C ASP A 134 -4.32 -13.31 -7.60
N ALA A 135 -4.71 -13.98 -6.50
CA ALA A 135 -4.01 -13.91 -5.22
C ALA A 135 -2.56 -14.43 -5.31
N ALA A 136 -2.34 -15.55 -6.00
CA ALA A 136 -1.02 -16.10 -6.22
C ALA A 136 -0.15 -15.20 -7.12
N GLU A 137 -0.73 -14.63 -8.18
CA GLU A 137 -0.05 -13.71 -9.09
C GLU A 137 0.35 -12.40 -8.38
N ILE A 138 -0.55 -11.79 -7.60
CA ILE A 138 -0.23 -10.60 -6.80
C ILE A 138 0.85 -10.90 -5.77
N THR A 139 0.78 -12.07 -5.12
CA THR A 139 1.78 -12.51 -4.14
C THR A 139 3.15 -12.66 -4.80
N ASP A 140 3.22 -13.33 -5.96
CA ASP A 140 4.46 -13.54 -6.69
C ASP A 140 5.04 -12.22 -7.22
N MET A 141 4.21 -11.39 -7.84
CA MET A 141 4.58 -10.05 -8.31
C MET A 141 5.15 -9.20 -7.16
N PHE A 142 4.55 -9.26 -5.97
CA PHE A 142 5.02 -8.47 -4.83
C PHE A 142 6.36 -8.97 -4.28
N PHE A 143 6.54 -10.29 -4.13
CA PHE A 143 7.80 -10.84 -3.60
C PHE A 143 8.96 -10.75 -4.59
N THR A 144 8.70 -10.79 -5.90
CA THR A 144 9.71 -10.64 -6.96
C THR A 144 10.09 -9.19 -7.25
N ALA A 145 9.20 -8.23 -6.96
CA ALA A 145 9.42 -6.80 -7.17
C ALA A 145 10.49 -6.20 -6.24
N GLY A 146 11.17 -5.15 -6.73
CA GLY A 146 12.08 -4.34 -5.92
C GLY A 146 11.36 -3.33 -5.00
N PRO A 147 12.07 -2.63 -4.08
CA PRO A 147 11.45 -1.71 -3.11
C PRO A 147 10.55 -0.63 -3.72
N SER A 148 11.00 0.03 -4.80
CA SER A 148 10.22 1.07 -5.48
C SER A 148 8.97 0.51 -6.16
N GLU A 149 9.09 -0.66 -6.79
CA GLU A 149 7.98 -1.35 -7.45
C GLU A 149 6.95 -1.83 -6.42
N ARG A 150 7.39 -2.37 -5.27
CA ARG A 150 6.53 -2.74 -4.16
C ARG A 150 5.75 -1.55 -3.61
N ALA A 151 6.40 -0.40 -3.45
CA ALA A 151 5.70 0.82 -3.05
C ALA A 151 4.63 1.23 -4.07
N GLN A 152 4.91 1.10 -5.37
CA GLN A 152 3.93 1.37 -6.43
C GLN A 152 2.78 0.36 -6.43
N ILE A 153 3.05 -0.93 -6.24
CA ILE A 153 2.03 -1.98 -6.08
C ILE A 153 1.09 -1.61 -4.93
N LEU A 154 1.64 -1.28 -3.75
CA LEU A 154 0.85 -0.92 -2.57
C LEU A 154 0.02 0.35 -2.78
N HIS A 155 0.56 1.33 -3.49
CA HIS A 155 -0.18 2.53 -3.87
C HIS A 155 -1.36 2.18 -4.79
N ASN A 156 -1.13 1.40 -5.85
CA ASN A 156 -2.15 1.00 -6.80
C ASN A 156 -3.25 0.14 -6.15
N LEU A 157 -2.89 -0.71 -5.17
CA LEU A 157 -3.84 -1.55 -4.45
C LEU A 157 -4.91 -0.76 -3.69
N TYR A 158 -4.65 0.49 -3.32
CA TYR A 158 -5.62 1.34 -2.63
C TYR A 158 -6.90 1.52 -3.45
N ASP A 159 -6.76 1.82 -4.74
CA ASP A 159 -7.87 2.10 -5.66
C ASP A 159 -8.42 0.84 -6.34
N THR A 160 -7.85 -0.34 -6.06
CA THR A 160 -8.34 -1.57 -6.68
C THR A 160 -9.76 -1.92 -6.22
N PRO A 161 -10.59 -2.48 -7.12
CA PRO A 161 -11.92 -2.97 -6.77
C PRO A 161 -11.88 -4.30 -5.99
N LEU A 162 -10.68 -4.83 -5.69
CA LEU A 162 -10.49 -6.07 -4.98
C LEU A 162 -11.01 -5.99 -3.54
N LYS A 163 -11.65 -7.06 -3.10
CA LYS A 163 -12.13 -7.20 -1.72
C LYS A 163 -10.95 -7.39 -0.76
N ALA A 164 -10.81 -6.45 0.17
CA ALA A 164 -9.84 -6.52 1.26
C ALA A 164 -10.20 -7.63 2.28
N ALA A 165 -9.18 -8.14 2.99
CA ALA A 165 -9.38 -9.07 4.09
C ALA A 165 -10.20 -8.41 5.22
N PRO A 166 -10.98 -9.19 5.99
CA PRO A 166 -11.63 -8.67 7.18
C PRO A 166 -10.57 -8.22 8.20
N ARG A 167 -10.85 -7.11 8.88
CA ARG A 167 -10.04 -6.63 9.99
C ARG A 167 -9.94 -7.68 11.10
N ILE A 168 -8.80 -7.71 11.74
CA ILE A 168 -8.55 -8.56 12.91
C ILE A 168 -9.22 -7.88 14.10
N SER A 169 -9.89 -8.66 14.95
CA SER A 169 -10.53 -8.10 16.14
C SER A 169 -9.50 -7.41 17.04
N ALA A 170 -9.82 -6.22 17.57
CA ALA A 170 -8.91 -5.42 18.39
C ALA A 170 -8.28 -6.22 19.55
N ALA A 171 -9.06 -7.07 20.23
CA ALA A 171 -8.55 -7.91 21.31
C ALA A 171 -7.51 -8.95 20.85
N ARG A 172 -7.68 -9.51 19.65
CA ARG A 172 -6.70 -10.44 19.05
C ARG A 172 -5.46 -9.68 18.59
N ALA A 173 -5.63 -8.54 17.94
CA ALA A 173 -4.54 -7.69 17.50
C ALA A 173 -3.68 -7.24 18.69
N ALA A 174 -4.28 -6.71 19.76
CA ALA A 174 -3.56 -6.27 20.95
C ALA A 174 -2.71 -7.38 21.60
N ARG A 175 -3.23 -8.61 21.67
CA ARG A 175 -2.46 -9.76 22.16
C ARG A 175 -1.29 -10.10 21.24
N ALA A 176 -1.55 -10.17 19.93
CA ALA A 176 -0.51 -10.47 18.95
C ALA A 176 0.59 -9.41 18.97
N LEU A 177 0.24 -8.11 19.00
CA LEU A 177 1.20 -7.01 19.07
C LEU A 177 2.10 -7.12 20.30
N HIS A 178 1.54 -7.46 21.47
CA HIS A 178 2.33 -7.66 22.68
C HIS A 178 3.35 -8.80 22.51
N ILE A 179 2.92 -9.95 21.98
CA ILE A 179 3.79 -11.12 21.77
C ILE A 179 4.87 -10.82 20.73
N LEU A 180 4.50 -10.19 19.61
CA LEU A 180 5.41 -9.79 18.54
C LEU A 180 6.49 -8.83 19.04
N GLU A 181 6.13 -7.86 19.88
CA GLU A 181 7.11 -6.95 20.46
C GLU A 181 8.07 -7.68 21.39
N MET A 182 7.57 -8.55 22.27
CA MET A 182 8.42 -9.34 23.17
C MET A 182 9.36 -10.27 22.39
N ALA A 183 8.86 -10.93 21.34
CA ALA A 183 9.68 -11.77 20.46
C ALA A 183 10.74 -10.95 19.72
N ALA A 184 10.41 -9.76 19.22
CA ALA A 184 11.37 -8.87 18.59
C ALA A 184 12.46 -8.42 19.58
N PHE A 185 12.10 -8.04 20.81
CA PHE A 185 13.08 -7.67 21.85
C PHE A 185 14.00 -8.83 22.25
N ALA A 186 13.50 -10.07 22.20
CA ALA A 186 14.28 -11.27 22.49
C ALA A 186 15.09 -11.78 21.29
N GLU A 187 15.04 -11.09 20.15
CA GLU A 187 15.61 -11.54 18.86
C GLU A 187 15.10 -12.94 18.43
N ASP A 188 13.90 -13.31 18.89
CA ASP A 188 13.27 -14.60 18.63
C ASP A 188 12.44 -14.55 17.34
N VAL A 189 13.15 -14.64 16.21
CA VAL A 189 12.56 -14.60 14.86
C VAL A 189 11.60 -15.77 14.62
N GLU A 190 11.85 -16.93 15.23
CA GLU A 190 11.00 -18.12 15.08
C GLU A 190 9.64 -17.90 15.72
N ASN A 191 9.61 -17.51 17.00
CA ASN A 191 8.37 -17.21 17.70
C ASN A 191 7.65 -15.99 17.10
N PHE A 192 8.40 -14.97 16.64
CA PHE A 192 7.83 -13.84 15.91
C PHE A 192 7.09 -14.31 14.64
N THR A 193 7.72 -15.20 13.87
CA THR A 193 7.14 -15.74 12.64
C THR A 193 5.89 -16.57 12.90
N LEU A 194 5.90 -17.41 13.94
CA LEU A 194 4.75 -18.22 14.35
C LEU A 194 3.58 -17.34 14.79
N GLU A 195 3.80 -16.39 15.69
CA GLU A 195 2.75 -15.48 16.15
C GLU A 195 2.20 -14.62 15.00
N LEU A 196 3.07 -14.11 14.13
CA LEU A 196 2.63 -13.34 12.97
C LEU A 196 1.75 -14.18 12.04
N GLY A 197 2.18 -15.42 11.79
CA GLY A 197 1.44 -16.40 11.00
C GLY A 197 0.06 -16.69 11.57
N ASP A 198 -0.02 -16.97 12.87
CA ASP A 198 -1.27 -17.27 13.54
C ASP A 198 -2.19 -16.04 13.61
N ALA A 199 -1.68 -14.89 14.05
CA ALA A 199 -2.45 -13.66 14.19
C ALA A 199 -3.11 -13.25 12.87
N LEU A 200 -2.37 -13.35 11.77
CA LEU A 200 -2.81 -13.01 10.42
C LEU A 200 -3.37 -14.19 9.62
N ILE A 201 -3.41 -15.40 10.17
CA ILE A 201 -3.89 -16.62 9.48
C ILE A 201 -3.15 -16.80 8.15
N LEU A 202 -1.82 -16.67 8.19
CA LEU A 202 -0.96 -16.84 7.03
C LEU A 202 -0.48 -18.29 6.94
N PRO A 203 -0.31 -18.83 5.73
CA PRO A 203 0.46 -20.05 5.55
C PRO A 203 1.89 -19.88 6.07
N SER A 204 2.45 -20.91 6.72
CA SER A 204 3.79 -20.86 7.33
C SER A 204 4.88 -20.38 6.36
N ARG A 205 4.84 -20.83 5.10
CA ARG A 205 5.73 -20.35 4.04
C ARG A 205 5.64 -18.84 3.84
N ILE A 206 4.42 -18.29 3.76
CA ILE A 206 4.22 -16.86 3.54
C ILE A 206 4.64 -16.07 4.77
N ALA A 207 4.32 -16.53 5.98
CA ALA A 207 4.77 -15.89 7.22
C ALA A 207 6.31 -15.79 7.27
N ALA A 208 7.00 -16.89 6.96
CA ALA A 208 8.45 -16.90 6.88
C ALA A 208 8.98 -15.96 5.79
N GLN A 209 8.36 -15.91 4.61
CA GLN A 209 8.75 -14.97 3.56
C GLN A 209 8.53 -13.51 3.96
N VAL A 210 7.46 -13.21 4.70
CA VAL A 210 7.17 -11.86 5.18
C VAL A 210 8.21 -11.39 6.19
N VAL A 211 8.58 -12.24 7.15
CA VAL A 211 9.52 -11.89 8.23
C VAL A 211 10.96 -11.81 7.73
N ASN A 212 11.35 -12.73 6.84
CA ASN A 212 12.73 -12.82 6.34
C ASN A 212 12.97 -12.01 5.06
N ASP A 213 12.01 -11.17 4.65
CA ASP A 213 12.19 -10.33 3.47
C ASP A 213 13.24 -9.23 3.73
N PRO A 214 14.28 -9.10 2.87
CA PRO A 214 15.38 -8.16 3.09
C PRO A 214 14.99 -6.68 2.86
N GLY A 215 13.87 -6.41 2.18
CA GLY A 215 13.35 -5.06 1.97
C GLY A 215 12.49 -4.56 3.13
N GLY A 216 11.78 -5.49 3.78
CA GLY A 216 10.94 -5.25 4.95
C GLY A 216 9.55 -4.67 4.63
N GLU A 217 9.26 -4.37 3.35
CA GLU A 217 7.93 -3.91 2.93
C GLU A 217 6.81 -4.93 3.20
N PRO A 218 7.03 -6.26 3.04
CA PRO A 218 6.05 -7.25 3.47
C PRO A 218 5.76 -7.18 4.97
N LEU A 219 6.80 -7.01 5.80
CA LEU A 219 6.62 -6.87 7.25
C LEU A 219 5.82 -5.61 7.61
N ALA A 220 6.07 -4.49 6.91
CA ALA A 220 5.27 -3.27 7.04
C ALA A 220 3.78 -3.51 6.70
N CYS A 221 3.49 -4.28 5.65
CA CYS A 221 2.12 -4.64 5.29
C CYS A 221 1.45 -5.50 6.36
N ALA A 222 2.15 -6.51 6.88
CA ALA A 222 1.65 -7.38 7.93
C ALA A 222 1.37 -6.59 9.24
N ALA A 223 2.31 -5.74 9.65
CA ALA A 223 2.16 -4.86 10.81
C ALA A 223 1.01 -3.86 10.64
N ARG A 224 0.84 -3.29 9.44
CA ARG A 224 -0.28 -2.36 9.15
C ARG A 224 -1.63 -3.09 9.19
N ALA A 225 -1.70 -4.34 8.73
CA ALA A 225 -2.92 -5.14 8.81
C ALA A 225 -3.31 -5.54 10.25
N LEU A 226 -2.34 -5.55 11.18
CA LEU A 226 -2.56 -5.72 12.62
C LEU A 226 -2.88 -4.41 13.35
N ASP A 227 -2.96 -3.28 12.64
CA ASP A 227 -3.11 -1.95 13.23
C ASP A 227 -1.99 -1.62 14.25
N MET A 228 -0.76 -2.05 13.95
CA MET A 228 0.39 -1.77 14.79
C MET A 228 0.68 -0.26 14.86
N PRO A 229 0.91 0.32 16.04
CA PRO A 229 1.36 1.71 16.15
C PRO A 229 2.74 1.92 15.49
N SER A 230 2.98 3.07 14.87
CA SER A 230 4.26 3.36 14.19
C SER A 230 5.48 3.21 15.13
N ALA A 231 5.35 3.64 16.39
CA ALA A 231 6.39 3.47 17.40
C ALA A 231 6.66 1.99 17.76
N ALA A 232 5.63 1.13 17.71
CA ALA A 232 5.81 -0.31 17.90
C ALA A 232 6.51 -0.94 16.69
N PHE A 233 6.10 -0.56 15.50
CA PHE A 233 6.73 -1.01 14.27
C PHE A 233 8.22 -0.64 14.21
N GLN A 234 8.58 0.59 14.58
CA GLN A 234 9.98 1.02 14.63
C GLN A 234 10.82 0.18 15.62
N ARG A 235 10.28 -0.15 16.79
CA ARG A 235 10.95 -1.04 17.74
C ARG A 235 11.13 -2.44 17.16
N VAL A 236 10.11 -3.00 16.53
CA VAL A 236 10.21 -4.27 15.82
C VAL A 236 11.32 -4.22 14.77
N LEU A 237 11.41 -3.16 13.95
CA LEU A 237 12.48 -3.02 12.95
C LEU A 237 13.88 -2.97 13.55
N LEU A 238 14.03 -2.32 14.72
CA LEU A 238 15.33 -2.17 15.37
C LEU A 238 15.81 -3.44 16.07
N PHE A 239 14.89 -4.24 16.64
CA PHE A 239 15.25 -5.39 17.46
C PHE A 239 15.07 -6.75 16.75
N LEU A 240 14.13 -6.89 15.81
CA LEU A 240 13.84 -8.18 15.19
C LEU A 240 14.97 -8.68 14.28
N ASN A 241 15.64 -7.77 13.57
CA ASN A 241 16.75 -8.13 12.69
C ASN A 241 17.88 -7.08 12.82
N PRO A 242 19.02 -7.46 13.41
CA PRO A 242 20.17 -6.57 13.61
C PRO A 242 20.70 -5.93 12.32
N GLU A 243 20.56 -6.58 11.16
CA GLU A 243 20.98 -6.01 9.88
C GLU A 243 20.12 -4.81 9.48
N PHE A 244 18.80 -4.86 9.72
CA PHE A 244 17.92 -3.71 9.50
C PHE A 244 18.25 -2.56 10.46
N GLY A 245 18.45 -2.87 11.74
CA GLY A 245 18.83 -1.89 12.76
C GLY A 245 20.17 -1.21 12.48
N SER A 246 21.10 -1.90 11.81
CA SER A 246 22.42 -1.35 11.44
C SER A 246 22.37 -0.29 10.32
N SER A 247 21.31 -0.28 9.51
CA SER A 247 21.15 0.62 8.37
C SER A 247 20.11 1.69 8.64
N VAL A 248 20.59 2.87 9.06
CA VAL A 248 19.76 4.07 9.26
C VAL A 248 18.90 4.37 8.03
N HIS A 249 19.45 4.19 6.82
CA HIS A 249 18.70 4.40 5.58
C HIS A 249 17.51 3.44 5.44
N ASN A 250 17.67 2.17 5.78
CA ASN A 250 16.59 1.18 5.73
C ASN A 250 15.49 1.50 6.74
N VAL A 251 15.86 1.85 7.98
CA VAL A 251 14.91 2.22 9.04
C VAL A 251 14.11 3.47 8.65
N TYR A 252 14.76 4.52 8.12
CA TYR A 252 14.05 5.72 7.65
C TYR A 252 13.20 5.46 6.40
N ARG A 253 13.67 4.64 5.45
CA ARG A 253 12.88 4.27 4.26
C ARG A 253 11.60 3.56 4.67
N LEU A 254 11.73 2.56 5.55
CA LEU A 254 10.64 1.67 5.90
C LEU A 254 9.64 2.33 6.86
N SER A 255 10.10 3.17 7.80
CA SER A 255 9.21 4.02 8.60
C SER A 255 8.38 4.98 7.73
N ARG A 256 9.00 5.67 6.76
CA ARG A 256 8.27 6.55 5.81
C ARG A 256 7.32 5.78 4.89
N LEU A 257 7.64 4.54 4.53
CA LEU A 257 6.71 3.68 3.81
C LEU A 257 5.54 3.33 4.71
N TYR A 258 5.81 2.92 5.94
CA TYR A 258 4.81 2.53 6.92
C TYR A 258 3.81 3.65 7.19
N ASP A 259 4.27 4.87 7.44
CA ASP A 259 3.40 6.02 7.74
C ASP A 259 2.49 6.41 6.56
N ARG A 260 2.91 6.11 5.32
CA ARG A 260 2.11 6.34 4.11
C ARG A 260 1.29 5.13 3.67
N LEU A 261 1.58 3.95 4.21
CA LEU A 261 0.92 2.72 3.84
C LEU A 261 -0.52 2.73 4.35
N SER A 262 -1.47 2.69 3.41
CA SER A 262 -2.89 2.62 3.74
C SER A 262 -3.23 1.25 4.36
N GLU A 263 -4.14 1.26 5.33
CA GLU A 263 -4.68 0.03 5.92
C GLU A 263 -5.37 -0.82 4.85
N ARG A 264 -6.09 -0.19 3.92
CA ARG A 264 -6.78 -0.89 2.83
C ARG A 264 -5.80 -1.70 1.97
N SER A 265 -4.70 -1.09 1.52
CA SER A 265 -3.69 -1.78 0.71
C SER A 265 -3.10 -2.97 1.47
N ALA A 266 -2.81 -2.81 2.76
CA ALA A 266 -2.32 -3.88 3.61
C ALA A 266 -3.33 -5.04 3.74
N LEU A 267 -4.63 -4.73 3.90
CA LEU A 267 -5.68 -5.74 3.98
C LEU A 267 -5.95 -6.44 2.63
N VAL A 268 -5.78 -5.75 1.50
CA VAL A 268 -5.84 -6.39 0.17
C VAL A 268 -4.66 -7.33 -0.03
N MET A 269 -3.45 -6.91 0.36
CA MET A 269 -2.26 -7.76 0.33
C MET A 269 -2.42 -8.99 1.25
N LEU A 270 -2.97 -8.81 2.45
CA LEU A 270 -3.30 -9.91 3.36
C LEU A 270 -4.29 -10.91 2.72
N ALA A 271 -5.28 -10.42 1.98
CA ALA A 271 -6.20 -11.30 1.25
C ALA A 271 -5.47 -12.11 0.16
N ALA A 272 -4.54 -11.49 -0.55
CA ALA A 272 -3.70 -12.16 -1.56
C ALA A 272 -2.85 -13.25 -0.93
N TRP A 273 -2.17 -12.96 0.19
CA TRP A 273 -1.35 -13.94 0.89
C TRP A 273 -2.16 -15.14 1.38
N ARG A 274 -3.33 -14.92 1.97
CA ARG A 274 -4.24 -16.00 2.41
C ARG A 274 -4.78 -16.83 1.24
N GLY A 275 -5.04 -16.19 0.09
CA GLY A 275 -5.59 -16.83 -1.10
C GLY A 275 -4.56 -17.62 -1.93
N SER A 276 -3.28 -17.23 -1.86
CA SER A 276 -2.19 -17.78 -2.69
C SER A 276 -2.04 -19.31 -2.56
N THR A 277 -2.21 -19.85 -1.34
CA THR A 277 -2.09 -21.30 -1.10
C THR A 277 -3.27 -22.10 -1.63
N MET A 278 -4.46 -21.49 -1.75
CA MET A 278 -5.64 -22.17 -2.28
C MET A 278 -5.49 -22.49 -3.77
N ALA A 279 -4.75 -21.66 -4.53
CA ALA A 279 -4.47 -21.92 -5.94
C ALA A 279 -3.56 -23.14 -6.12
N VAL A 280 -2.48 -23.20 -5.34
CA VAL A 280 -1.51 -24.32 -5.38
C VAL A 280 -2.19 -25.63 -5.03
N SER A 281 -3.03 -25.66 -3.99
CA SER A 281 -3.78 -26.87 -3.61
C SER A 281 -4.79 -27.28 -4.68
N ARG A 282 -5.54 -26.34 -5.29
CA ARG A 282 -6.48 -26.66 -6.38
C ARG A 282 -5.79 -27.21 -7.63
N ALA A 283 -4.60 -26.71 -7.97
CA ALA A 283 -3.83 -27.22 -9.10
C ALA A 283 -3.37 -28.67 -8.86
N LYS A 284 -2.94 -28.99 -7.63
CA LYS A 284 -2.52 -30.35 -7.23
C LYS A 284 -3.67 -31.36 -7.24
N TYR A 285 -4.87 -30.94 -6.86
CA TYR A 285 -6.05 -31.79 -6.75
C TYR A 285 -7.10 -31.47 -7.83
N ARG A 286 -6.67 -31.29 -9.09
CA ARG A 286 -7.61 -31.16 -10.22
C ARG A 286 -8.11 -32.56 -10.60
N ALA A 287 -9.33 -32.88 -10.21
CA ALA A 287 -10.01 -34.09 -10.69
C ALA A 287 -10.13 -34.01 -12.22
N ALA A 288 -9.53 -34.96 -12.93
CA ALA A 288 -9.71 -35.13 -14.36
C ALA A 288 -11.16 -35.61 -14.59
N LEU A 289 -12.07 -34.66 -14.80
CA LEU A 289 -13.43 -34.98 -15.20
C LEU A 289 -13.40 -35.40 -16.68
N TYR A 290 -14.16 -36.45 -16.99
CA TYR A 290 -14.23 -37.16 -18.27
C TYR A 290 -14.39 -36.26 -19.53
N ASP A 291 -14.85 -35.01 -19.38
CA ASP A 291 -14.98 -34.04 -20.47
C ASP A 291 -13.66 -33.39 -20.94
N ASP A 292 -12.60 -33.37 -20.12
CA ASP A 292 -11.30 -32.81 -20.52
C ASP A 292 -10.62 -33.66 -21.62
N GLU A 293 -10.93 -34.97 -21.71
CA GLU A 293 -10.41 -35.84 -22.78
C GLU A 293 -11.07 -35.56 -24.14
N ARG A 294 -12.37 -35.21 -24.17
CA ARG A 294 -13.09 -34.90 -25.41
C ARG A 294 -12.62 -33.59 -26.05
N HIS A 295 -12.21 -32.60 -25.24
CA HIS A 295 -11.69 -31.33 -25.74
C HIS A 295 -10.24 -31.44 -26.25
N ARG A 296 -9.43 -32.34 -25.66
CA ARG A 296 -8.05 -32.60 -26.12
C ARG A 296 -7.99 -33.42 -27.41
N ALA A 297 -8.98 -34.29 -27.63
CA ALA A 297 -9.06 -35.14 -28.82
C ALA A 297 -9.34 -34.41 -30.14
N ARG A 298 -9.57 -33.08 -30.13
CA ARG A 298 -9.97 -32.32 -31.34
C ARG A 298 -9.14 -31.08 -31.64
N MET A 299 -7.85 -31.10 -31.34
CA MET A 299 -6.89 -30.16 -31.93
C MET A 299 -6.18 -30.84 -33.11
N PRO A 300 -6.58 -30.60 -34.37
CA PRO A 300 -5.80 -31.05 -35.51
C PRO A 300 -4.47 -30.29 -35.53
N ASN A 301 -3.38 -31.04 -35.51
CA ASN A 301 -2.03 -30.55 -35.67
C ASN A 301 -1.93 -29.89 -37.05
N SER A 302 -2.02 -28.56 -37.14
CA SER A 302 -1.79 -27.82 -38.37
C SER A 302 -0.28 -27.81 -38.65
N GLN A 303 0.21 -28.90 -39.24
CA GLN A 303 1.52 -28.93 -39.87
C GLN A 303 1.49 -28.02 -41.09
N THR A 304 2.02 -26.81 -40.94
CA THR A 304 2.37 -25.92 -42.05
C THR A 304 3.44 -26.58 -42.90
N ARG A 305 3.02 -27.18 -44.02
CA ARG A 305 3.90 -27.70 -45.07
C ARG A 305 4.32 -26.52 -45.97
N PRO A 306 5.63 -26.24 -46.17
CA PRO A 306 6.05 -25.24 -47.14
C PRO A 306 5.86 -25.77 -48.57
N ALA A 307 5.26 -24.94 -49.43
CA ALA A 307 5.08 -25.22 -50.84
C ALA A 307 6.42 -25.14 -51.58
N VAL A 308 6.81 -26.21 -52.28
CA VAL A 308 7.95 -26.22 -53.21
C VAL A 308 7.42 -26.56 -54.61
N GLN A 309 7.81 -25.69 -55.54
CA GLN A 309 7.47 -25.59 -56.96
C GLN A 309 7.84 -26.85 -57.78
N PRO A 310 7.08 -27.21 -58.83
CA PRO A 310 7.37 -28.38 -59.64
C PRO A 310 8.45 -28.10 -60.70
N GLY A 311 9.46 -28.97 -60.77
CA GLY A 311 10.32 -29.10 -61.94
C GLY A 311 11.83 -29.02 -61.65
N THR A 312 12.43 -30.11 -61.18
CA THR A 312 13.79 -30.52 -61.56
C THR A 312 14.07 -31.92 -61.00
N ALA A 313 14.33 -32.88 -61.89
CA ALA A 313 14.73 -34.24 -61.53
C ALA A 313 16.13 -34.25 -60.90
N PRO A 314 16.40 -35.05 -59.86
CA PRO A 314 17.74 -35.13 -59.28
C PRO A 314 18.66 -35.99 -60.14
N ALA A 315 19.85 -35.45 -60.42
CA ALA A 315 20.95 -36.15 -61.06
C ALA A 315 21.59 -37.14 -60.08
N ILE A 316 21.72 -38.39 -60.53
CA ILE A 316 22.50 -39.46 -59.90
C ILE A 316 23.99 -39.16 -60.13
N ARG A 317 24.81 -39.18 -59.08
CA ARG A 317 26.26 -39.37 -59.23
C ARG A 317 26.87 -40.17 -58.08
N THR A 318 27.49 -41.26 -58.49
CA THR A 318 28.31 -42.25 -57.81
C THR A 318 29.74 -41.78 -57.57
N GLY A 319 30.42 -42.38 -56.57
CA GLY A 319 31.89 -42.44 -56.41
C GLY A 319 32.29 -42.26 -54.93
N THR A 320 32.63 -43.29 -54.16
CA THR A 320 33.84 -44.15 -54.10
C THR A 320 35.11 -43.47 -53.56
N ASP A 321 35.74 -44.20 -52.64
CA ASP A 321 37.06 -44.05 -51.97
C ASP A 321 37.23 -42.86 -51.01
N GLY A 322 37.85 -42.99 -49.84
CA GLY A 322 38.70 -44.06 -49.31
C GLY A 322 39.97 -43.45 -48.69
N SER A 323 40.46 -44.03 -47.59
CA SER A 323 41.75 -43.74 -46.90
C SER A 323 41.89 -42.37 -46.20
N LYS A 324 42.61 -42.21 -45.10
CA LYS A 324 43.36 -43.10 -44.19
C LYS A 324 43.88 -42.23 -43.02
N ARG A 325 44.03 -42.88 -41.86
CA ARG A 325 44.92 -42.56 -40.71
C ARG A 325 44.69 -41.28 -39.92
#